data_AF-A0A2H4U8S9-F1
#
_entry.id   AF-A0A2H4U8S9-F1
#
_cell.length_a   1.000
_cell.length_b   1.000
_cell.length_c   1.000
_cell.angle_alpha   90.00
_cell.angle_beta   90.00
_cell.angle_gamma   90.00
#
_symmetry.space_group_name_H-M   'P 1'
#
loop_
_entity.id
_entity.type
_entity.pdbx_description
1 polymer ?
#
loop_
_entity_poly.entity_id
_entity_poly.type
_entity_poly.pdbx_seq_one_letter_code
_entity_poly.pdbx_strand_id
1 'polypeptide(L)'
;MGLRISLSFEKTGSKLSAIIKINIFKKITVYNSSKEKETSKDEDDEKESKNLMKPLKNALPYISDFLKKTVKSLKVSKLENHLKFGLASYADTAQYIGYIWAVNGFIKTLYPVSKVSAEPVFGDPVIDFKGCLDVDINLLKLLLPVVSLISKKEIRILIKTFRGDKNEK
;
A
#
# COMPACT_ATOMS: atom_id res chain seq x y z
N MET A 1 -4.83 -22.43 1.55
CA MET A 1 -5.16 -21.63 2.75
C MET A 1 -4.50 -20.27 2.61
N GLY A 2 -5.26 -19.19 2.42
CA GLY A 2 -4.68 -17.88 2.09
C GLY A 2 -5.56 -16.73 2.56
N LEU A 3 -4.93 -15.57 2.69
CA LEU A 3 -5.55 -14.30 3.06
C LEU A 3 -5.60 -13.43 1.79
N ARG A 4 -6.77 -12.91 1.44
CA ARG A 4 -6.94 -11.98 0.31
C ARG A 4 -7.21 -10.59 0.86
N ILE A 5 -6.39 -9.63 0.44
CA ILE A 5 -6.60 -8.22 0.73
C ILE A 5 -7.08 -7.58 -0.56
N SER A 6 -8.28 -6.99 -0.51
CA SER A 6 -8.87 -6.23 -1.60
C SER A 6 -8.94 -4.78 -1.18
N LEU A 7 -8.24 -3.91 -1.88
CA LEU A 7 -8.26 -2.47 -1.71
C LEU A 7 -8.99 -1.87 -2.90
N SER A 8 -10.13 -1.22 -2.67
CA SER A 8 -10.82 -0.41 -3.67
C SER A 8 -10.70 1.04 -3.27
N PHE A 9 -10.36 1.90 -4.22
CA PHE A 9 -10.16 3.32 -3.97
C PHE A 9 -10.75 4.14 -5.11
N GLU A 10 -11.39 5.23 -4.77
CA GLU A 10 -12.06 6.11 -5.73
C GLU A 10 -11.93 7.54 -5.24
N LYS A 11 -11.42 8.40 -6.13
CA LYS A 11 -11.34 9.84 -5.96
C LYS A 11 -12.13 10.50 -7.08
N THR A 12 -13.07 11.36 -6.69
CA THR A 12 -13.88 12.16 -7.61
C THR A 12 -13.98 13.58 -7.05
N GLY A 13 -13.34 14.54 -7.71
CA GLY A 13 -13.17 15.90 -7.22
C GLY A 13 -12.48 15.93 -5.85
N SER A 14 -13.15 16.50 -4.86
CA SER A 14 -12.68 16.59 -3.47
C SER A 14 -12.95 15.32 -2.65
N LYS A 15 -13.81 14.41 -3.12
CA LYS A 15 -14.18 13.21 -2.37
C LYS A 15 -13.16 12.11 -2.63
N LEU A 16 -12.60 11.56 -1.56
CA LEU A 16 -11.76 10.37 -1.59
C LEU A 16 -12.39 9.30 -0.72
N SER A 17 -12.67 8.16 -1.34
CA SER A 17 -13.16 6.95 -0.70
C SER A 17 -12.12 5.83 -0.86
N ALA A 18 -11.83 5.15 0.24
CA ALA A 18 -10.99 3.97 0.24
C ALA A 18 -11.68 2.88 1.06
N ILE A 19 -11.81 1.71 0.46
CA ILE A 19 -12.42 0.52 1.06
C ILE A 19 -11.36 -0.57 1.11
N ILE A 20 -11.05 -1.02 2.32
CA ILE A 20 -10.16 -2.17 2.54
C ILE A 20 -11.01 -3.35 2.98
N LYS A 21 -10.94 -4.45 2.24
CA LYS A 21 -11.55 -5.74 2.57
C LYS A 21 -10.48 -6.79 2.79
N ILE A 22 -10.45 -7.41 3.97
CA ILE A 22 -9.54 -8.50 4.30
C ILE A 22 -10.35 -9.79 4.45
N ASN A 23 -10.10 -10.76 3.59
CA ASN A 23 -10.76 -12.06 3.58
C ASN A 23 -9.78 -13.17 3.96
N ILE A 24 -10.04 -13.91 5.05
CA ILE A 24 -9.24 -15.07 5.45
C ILE A 24 -9.93 -16.35 4.96
N PHE A 25 -9.15 -17.29 4.40
CA PHE A 25 -9.64 -18.57 3.87
C PHE A 25 -10.76 -18.45 2.82
N LYS A 26 -10.83 -17.31 2.11
CA LYS A 26 -11.87 -16.99 1.11
C LYS A 26 -13.32 -16.97 1.63
N LYS A 27 -13.56 -17.09 2.94
CA LYS A 27 -14.92 -17.15 3.52
C LYS A 27 -15.18 -16.11 4.60
N ILE A 28 -14.16 -15.58 5.27
CA ILE A 28 -14.36 -14.71 6.44
C ILE A 28 -13.86 -13.30 6.12
N THR A 29 -14.78 -12.34 5.96
CA THR A 29 -14.44 -10.90 5.90
C THR A 29 -14.21 -10.39 7.31
N VAL A 30 -12.96 -10.03 7.62
CA VAL A 30 -12.53 -9.66 8.97
C VAL A 30 -12.54 -8.15 9.18
N TYR A 31 -12.34 -7.39 8.12
CA TYR A 31 -12.23 -5.94 8.19
C TYR A 31 -12.78 -5.33 6.91
N ASN A 32 -13.78 -4.46 7.06
CA ASN A 32 -14.32 -3.61 6.02
C ASN A 32 -14.35 -2.19 6.58
N SER A 33 -13.43 -1.36 6.13
CA SER A 33 -13.36 0.04 6.56
C SER A 33 -13.43 0.93 5.34
N SER A 34 -14.44 1.79 5.32
CA SER A 34 -14.60 2.89 4.38
C SER A 34 -14.24 4.18 5.11
N LYS A 35 -13.20 4.88 4.65
CA LYS A 35 -12.94 6.25 5.09
C LYS A 35 -13.27 7.20 3.96
N GLU A 36 -14.25 8.06 4.18
CA GLU A 36 -14.39 9.33 3.46
C GLU A 36 -13.57 10.36 4.24
N LYS A 37 -12.59 11.00 3.60
CA LYS A 37 -11.89 12.14 4.18
C LYS A 37 -12.38 13.42 3.50
N GLU A 38 -13.02 14.29 4.26
CA GLU A 38 -12.96 15.73 4.00
C GLU A 38 -11.62 16.24 4.58
N THR A 39 -10.90 17.05 3.83
CA THR A 39 -9.61 17.62 4.25
C THR A 39 -9.81 18.66 5.35
N SER A 40 -9.86 18.23 6.61
CA SER A 40 -9.53 19.06 7.76
C SER A 40 -8.04 18.87 8.10
N LYS A 41 -7.32 19.99 8.23
CA LYS A 41 -5.95 20.02 8.77
C LYS A 41 -6.04 19.69 10.25
N ASP A 42 -5.45 18.57 10.66
CA ASP A 42 -5.24 18.28 12.07
C ASP A 42 -3.77 18.46 12.42
N GLU A 43 -3.57 19.16 13.53
CA GLU A 43 -2.33 19.59 14.13
C GLU A 43 -1.50 18.41 14.65
N ASP A 44 -0.19 18.60 14.60
CA ASP A 44 0.85 17.62 14.86
C ASP A 44 0.98 17.42 16.39
N ASP A 45 0.46 16.32 16.93
CA ASP A 45 0.73 15.90 18.30
C ASP A 45 2.15 15.31 18.38
N GLU A 46 3.11 16.14 18.78
CA GLU A 46 4.49 15.74 19.12
C GLU A 46 4.50 14.73 20.28
N LYS A 47 4.47 13.43 19.94
CA LYS A 47 4.78 12.36 20.89
C LYS A 47 6.27 12.13 21.00
N GLU A 48 6.80 12.52 22.16
CA GLU A 48 8.10 12.21 22.75
C GLU A 48 8.76 10.95 22.17
N SER A 49 9.70 11.15 21.25
CA SER A 49 10.38 10.08 20.53
C SER A 49 11.36 9.36 21.46
N LYS A 50 10.94 8.26 22.08
CA LYS A 50 11.84 7.29 22.71
C LYS A 50 12.94 6.92 21.69
N ASN A 51 14.20 6.79 22.15
CA ASN A 51 15.40 6.51 21.33
C ASN A 51 15.32 5.15 20.57
N LEU A 52 14.45 5.07 19.55
CA LEU A 52 14.16 3.88 18.74
C LEU A 52 15.08 3.76 17.52
N MET A 53 15.83 4.82 17.18
CA MET A 53 16.68 4.85 15.99
C MET A 53 17.77 3.77 15.98
N LYS A 54 18.43 3.51 17.12
CA LYS A 54 19.49 2.50 17.23
C LYS A 54 18.97 1.06 17.02
N PRO A 55 17.96 0.57 17.76
CA PRO A 55 17.42 -0.76 17.55
C PRO A 55 16.75 -0.92 16.17
N LEU A 56 16.15 0.15 15.62
CA LEU A 56 15.54 0.10 14.29
C LEU A 56 16.60 -0.06 13.18
N LYS A 57 17.73 0.67 13.24
CA LYS A 57 18.82 0.53 12.26
C LYS A 57 19.42 -0.87 12.25
N ASN A 58 19.61 -1.47 13.42
CA ASN A 58 20.15 -2.83 13.53
C ASN A 58 19.16 -3.88 12.98
N ALA A 59 17.87 -3.69 13.24
CA ALA A 59 16.80 -4.57 12.74
C ALA A 59 16.51 -4.42 11.22
N LEU A 60 16.82 -3.27 10.64
CA LEU A 60 16.52 -2.88 9.25
C LEU A 60 16.94 -3.92 8.19
N PRO A 61 18.16 -4.49 8.19
CA PRO A 61 18.54 -5.54 7.25
C PRO A 61 17.65 -6.78 7.35
N TYR A 62 17.26 -7.19 8.56
CA TYR A 62 16.39 -8.35 8.77
C TYR A 62 14.95 -8.07 8.33
N ILE A 63 14.46 -6.85 8.57
CA ILE A 63 13.15 -6.40 8.09
C ILE A 63 13.13 -6.37 6.56
N SER A 64 14.19 -5.86 5.93
CA SER A 64 14.33 -5.83 4.47
C SER A 64 14.36 -7.24 3.86
N ASP A 65 15.12 -8.17 4.43
CA ASP A 65 15.14 -9.57 3.99
C ASP A 65 13.78 -10.25 4.16
N PHE A 66 13.12 -10.01 5.30
CA PHE A 66 11.76 -10.49 5.53
C PHE A 66 10.77 -9.91 4.52
N LEU A 67 10.82 -8.62 4.22
CA LEU A 67 9.96 -7.98 3.22
C LEU A 67 10.18 -8.61 1.84
N LYS A 68 11.44 -8.82 1.42
CA LYS A 68 11.76 -9.49 0.15
C LYS A 68 11.17 -10.90 0.07
N LYS A 69 11.29 -11.68 1.15
CA LYS A 69 10.70 -13.03 1.24
C LYS A 69 9.18 -12.99 1.28
N THR A 70 8.61 -11.99 1.95
CA THR A 70 7.16 -11.78 2.05
C THR A 70 6.57 -11.41 0.70
N VAL A 71 7.21 -10.53 -0.08
CA VAL A 71 6.78 -10.18 -1.44
C VAL A 71 6.67 -11.43 -2.34
N LYS A 72 7.56 -12.43 -2.19
CA LYS A 72 7.46 -13.70 -2.92
C LYS A 72 6.24 -14.56 -2.52
N SER A 73 5.66 -14.30 -1.35
CA SER A 73 4.43 -14.97 -0.88
C SER A 73 3.16 -14.23 -1.29
N LEU A 74 3.28 -12.99 -1.77
CA LEU A 74 2.21 -12.19 -2.33
C LEU A 74 2.02 -12.52 -3.81
N LYS A 75 0.77 -12.72 -4.21
CA LYS A 75 0.36 -12.79 -5.60
C LYS A 75 -0.60 -11.64 -5.85
N VAL A 76 -0.23 -10.72 -6.73
CA VAL A 76 -1.16 -9.69 -7.22
C VAL A 76 -2.12 -10.40 -8.16
N SER A 77 -3.37 -10.51 -7.75
CA SER A 77 -4.41 -11.23 -8.50
C SER A 77 -5.22 -10.28 -9.38
N LYS A 78 -5.30 -9.01 -9.00
CA LYS A 78 -6.00 -7.98 -9.76
C LYS A 78 -5.38 -6.62 -9.48
N LEU A 79 -5.06 -5.86 -10.53
CA LEU A 79 -4.66 -4.45 -10.43
C LEU A 79 -5.41 -3.69 -11.50
N GLU A 80 -6.51 -3.03 -11.14
CA GLU A 80 -7.28 -2.19 -12.06
C GLU A 80 -7.17 -0.74 -11.60
N ASN A 81 -6.90 0.16 -12.52
CA ASN A 81 -6.92 1.59 -12.27
C ASN A 81 -7.37 2.34 -13.52
N HIS A 82 -8.26 3.29 -13.31
CA HIS A 82 -8.74 4.21 -14.31
C HIS A 82 -8.53 5.62 -13.80
N LEU A 83 -7.65 6.35 -14.46
CA LEU A 83 -7.29 7.73 -14.14
C LEU A 83 -7.95 8.66 -15.15
N LYS A 84 -8.65 9.69 -14.68
CA LYS A 84 -9.07 10.83 -15.49
C LYS A 84 -8.17 12.00 -15.13
N PHE A 85 -7.48 12.52 -16.13
CA PHE A 85 -6.50 13.57 -15.93
C PHE A 85 -6.77 14.72 -16.90
N GLY A 86 -6.92 15.92 -16.34
CA GLY A 86 -7.11 17.15 -17.08
C GLY A 86 -6.39 18.30 -16.43
N LEU A 87 -5.86 19.20 -17.25
CA LEU A 87 -5.30 20.48 -16.85
C LEU A 87 -6.03 21.60 -17.59
N ALA A 88 -5.91 22.83 -17.07
CA ALA A 88 -6.48 24.01 -17.71
C ALA A 88 -5.93 24.24 -19.14
N SER A 89 -4.67 23.86 -19.38
CA SER A 89 -4.05 23.90 -20.69
C SER A 89 -4.28 22.58 -21.45
N TYR A 90 -4.78 22.70 -22.68
CA TYR A 90 -4.96 21.58 -23.60
C TYR A 90 -3.62 20.91 -23.95
N ALA A 91 -2.58 21.72 -24.17
CA ALA A 91 -1.24 21.25 -24.52
C ALA A 91 -0.61 20.46 -23.36
N ASP A 92 -0.74 20.97 -22.14
CA ASP A 92 -0.19 20.30 -20.96
C ASP A 92 -0.93 18.98 -20.71
N THR A 93 -2.27 18.98 -20.82
CA THR A 93 -3.07 17.74 -20.72
C THR A 93 -2.59 16.68 -21.71
N ALA A 94 -2.36 17.06 -22.97
CA ALA A 94 -1.86 16.15 -24.01
C ALA A 94 -0.43 15.64 -23.72
N GLN A 95 0.44 16.49 -23.19
CA GLN A 95 1.81 16.09 -22.84
C GLN A 95 1.81 15.09 -21.67
N TYR A 96 1.13 15.41 -20.57
CA TYR A 96 1.12 14.57 -19.38
C TYR A 96 0.36 13.26 -19.59
N ILE A 97 -0.73 13.25 -20.36
CA ILE A 97 -1.42 11.99 -20.68
C ILE A 97 -0.49 11.06 -21.48
N GLY A 98 0.36 11.60 -22.35
CA GLY A 98 1.41 10.83 -23.04
C GLY A 98 2.37 10.15 -22.07
N TYR A 99 2.87 10.86 -21.05
CA TYR A 99 3.71 10.27 -20.01
C TYR A 99 2.98 9.22 -19.18
N ILE A 100 1.72 9.48 -18.82
CA ILE A 100 0.89 8.53 -18.08
C ILE A 100 0.69 7.25 -18.89
N TRP A 101 0.43 7.36 -20.19
CA TRP A 101 0.31 6.19 -21.07
C TRP A 101 1.61 5.41 -21.20
N ALA A 102 2.77 6.07 -21.28
CA ALA A 102 4.06 5.39 -21.28
C ALA A 102 4.28 4.58 -19.99
N VAL A 103 3.98 5.17 -18.83
CA VAL A 103 4.03 4.49 -17.54
C VAL A 103 3.03 3.32 -17.49
N ASN A 104 1.81 3.52 -17.96
CA ASN A 104 0.80 2.46 -18.03
C ASN A 104 1.25 1.29 -18.93
N GLY A 105 1.89 1.58 -20.06
CA GLY A 105 2.50 0.57 -20.92
C GLY A 105 3.58 -0.22 -20.19
N PHE A 106 4.46 0.46 -19.46
CA PHE A 106 5.49 -0.17 -18.64
C PHE A 106 4.92 -1.05 -17.52
N ILE A 107 3.89 -0.57 -16.82
CA ILE A 107 3.19 -1.35 -15.78
C ILE A 107 2.55 -2.61 -16.37
N LYS A 108 1.94 -2.52 -17.56
CA LYS A 108 1.39 -3.69 -18.25
C LYS A 108 2.45 -4.73 -18.60
N THR A 109 3.67 -4.29 -18.95
CA THR A 109 4.81 -5.19 -19.18
C THR A 109 5.24 -5.92 -17.91
N LEU A 110 5.33 -5.22 -16.78
CA LEU A 110 5.74 -5.83 -15.50
C LEU A 110 4.64 -6.69 -14.87
N TYR A 111 3.38 -6.29 -15.04
CA TYR A 111 2.22 -6.93 -14.46
C TYR A 111 1.14 -7.12 -15.54
N PRO A 112 1.19 -8.22 -16.31
CA PRO A 112 0.23 -8.49 -17.38
C PRO A 112 -1.24 -8.58 -16.91
N VAL A 113 -1.44 -8.87 -15.63
CA VAL A 113 -2.76 -8.91 -14.97
C VAL A 113 -3.33 -7.51 -14.67
N SER A 114 -2.56 -6.45 -14.96
CA SER A 114 -2.96 -5.08 -14.71
C SER A 114 -3.87 -4.52 -15.82
N LYS A 115 -4.98 -3.89 -15.43
CA LYS A 115 -5.80 -3.07 -16.30
C LYS A 115 -5.70 -1.63 -15.84
N VAL A 116 -4.59 -1.01 -16.19
CA VAL A 116 -4.37 0.42 -16.01
C VAL A 116 -4.79 1.17 -17.28
N SER A 117 -5.51 2.26 -17.09
CA SER A 117 -6.04 3.10 -18.15
C SER A 117 -6.03 4.55 -17.70
N ALA A 118 -5.86 5.46 -18.66
CA ALA A 118 -5.95 6.88 -18.40
C ALA A 118 -6.71 7.57 -19.52
N GLU A 119 -7.61 8.46 -19.15
CA GLU A 119 -8.45 9.27 -20.04
C GLU A 119 -8.09 10.75 -19.86
N PRO A 120 -7.78 11.48 -20.96
CA PRO A 120 -7.57 12.91 -20.90
C PRO A 120 -8.89 13.67 -20.82
N VAL A 121 -8.94 14.69 -19.97
CA VAL A 121 -10.06 15.65 -19.89
C VAL A 121 -9.49 17.02 -20.24
N PHE A 122 -9.96 17.62 -21.32
CA PHE A 122 -9.40 18.88 -21.81
C PHE A 122 -10.21 20.08 -21.34
N GLY A 123 -9.52 21.18 -21.00
CA GLY A 123 -10.14 22.44 -20.61
C GLY A 123 -10.52 22.54 -19.13
N ASP A 124 -10.65 21.39 -18.44
CA ASP A 124 -10.98 21.33 -17.02
C ASP A 124 -9.84 20.70 -16.20
N PRO A 125 -9.34 21.36 -15.14
CA PRO A 125 -8.35 20.78 -14.24
C PRO A 125 -9.01 19.70 -13.35
N VAL A 126 -8.82 18.43 -13.70
CA VAL A 126 -9.40 17.29 -12.97
C VAL A 126 -8.36 16.20 -12.74
N ILE A 127 -8.36 15.61 -11.54
CA ILE A 127 -7.51 14.46 -11.21
C ILE A 127 -8.35 13.48 -10.40
N ASP A 128 -9.06 12.64 -11.13
CA ASP A 128 -9.96 11.63 -10.59
C ASP A 128 -9.41 10.25 -10.90
N PHE A 129 -9.55 9.31 -9.97
CA PHE A 129 -9.09 7.96 -10.20
C PHE A 129 -9.97 6.95 -9.51
N LYS A 130 -10.17 5.80 -10.15
CA LYS A 130 -10.88 4.66 -9.59
C LYS A 130 -10.04 3.43 -9.80
N GLY A 131 -9.80 2.68 -8.74
CA GLY A 131 -8.99 1.49 -8.81
C GLY A 131 -9.36 0.42 -7.82
N CYS A 132 -8.90 -0.78 -8.12
CA CYS A 132 -9.04 -1.96 -7.30
C CYS A 132 -7.76 -2.79 -7.36
N LEU A 133 -7.21 -3.10 -6.20
CA LEU A 133 -6.04 -3.92 -6.01
C LEU A 133 -6.42 -5.14 -5.17
N ASP A 134 -6.33 -6.33 -5.75
CA ASP A 134 -6.46 -7.58 -5.03
C ASP A 134 -5.10 -8.27 -4.91
N VAL A 135 -4.71 -8.53 -3.66
CA VAL A 135 -3.50 -9.24 -3.30
C VAL A 135 -3.87 -10.51 -2.56
N ASP A 136 -3.50 -11.65 -3.12
CA ASP A 136 -3.59 -12.94 -2.46
C ASP A 136 -2.27 -13.25 -1.74
N ILE A 137 -2.36 -13.51 -0.45
CA ILE A 137 -1.24 -13.87 0.42
C ILE A 137 -1.36 -15.34 0.78
N ASN A 138 -0.32 -16.11 0.49
CA ASN A 138 -0.22 -17.47 0.97
C ASN A 138 0.32 -17.49 2.41
N LEU A 139 -0.58 -17.65 3.38
CA LEU A 139 -0.25 -17.67 4.81
C LEU A 139 0.80 -18.74 5.16
N LEU A 140 0.74 -19.92 4.52
CA LEU A 140 1.72 -20.99 4.78
C LEU A 140 3.13 -20.58 4.35
N LYS A 141 3.25 -19.90 3.21
CA LYS A 141 4.54 -19.38 2.74
C LYS A 141 5.03 -18.18 3.57
N LEU A 142 4.12 -17.49 4.25
CA LEU A 142 4.43 -16.33 5.09
C LEU A 142 4.87 -16.73 6.52
N LEU A 143 4.39 -17.86 7.04
CA LEU A 143 4.77 -18.37 8.36
C LEU A 143 6.30 -18.56 8.49
N LEU A 144 6.94 -19.17 7.49
CA LEU A 144 8.40 -19.41 7.50
C LEU A 144 9.23 -18.12 7.66
N PRO A 145 9.04 -17.08 6.82
CA PRO A 145 9.65 -15.77 7.02
C PRO A 145 9.37 -15.17 8.39
N VAL A 146 8.14 -15.27 8.91
CA VAL A 146 7.75 -14.66 10.20
C VAL A 146 8.48 -15.32 11.36
N VAL A 147 8.49 -16.65 11.41
CA VAL A 147 9.20 -17.41 12.45
C VAL A 147 10.69 -17.09 12.40
N SER A 148 11.28 -17.02 11.20
CA SER A 148 12.68 -16.65 11.02
C SER A 148 12.99 -15.25 11.54
N LEU A 149 12.10 -14.28 11.30
CA LEU A 149 12.27 -12.89 11.72
C LEU A 149 12.16 -12.74 13.24
N ILE A 150 11.11 -13.28 13.86
CA ILE A 150 10.87 -13.17 15.31
C ILE A 150 11.95 -13.94 16.12
N SER A 151 12.58 -14.94 15.51
CA SER A 151 13.71 -15.65 16.10
C SER A 151 14.98 -14.79 16.20
N LYS A 152 15.09 -13.69 15.44
CA LYS A 152 16.27 -12.80 15.52
C LYS A 152 16.24 -11.98 16.80
N LYS A 153 17.35 -12.03 17.55
CA LYS A 153 17.53 -11.32 18.83
C LYS A 153 17.29 -9.82 18.68
N GLU A 154 17.75 -9.22 17.60
CA GLU A 154 17.63 -7.79 17.31
C GLU A 154 16.17 -7.36 17.10
N ILE A 155 15.38 -8.19 16.42
CA ILE A 155 13.94 -7.98 16.25
C ILE A 155 13.22 -8.15 17.58
N ARG A 156 13.59 -9.14 18.39
CA ARG A 156 13.01 -9.32 19.73
C ARG A 156 13.31 -8.12 20.64
N ILE A 157 14.52 -7.57 20.57
CA ILE A 157 14.89 -6.34 21.29
C ILE A 157 14.04 -5.16 20.79
N LEU A 158 13.93 -4.97 19.47
CA LEU A 158 13.09 -3.91 18.89
C LEU A 158 11.63 -4.01 19.35
N ILE A 159 11.04 -5.21 19.33
CA ILE A 159 9.66 -5.45 19.79
C ILE A 159 9.51 -5.12 21.28
N LYS A 160 10.46 -5.53 22.12
CA LYS A 160 10.45 -5.22 23.56
C LYS A 160 10.56 -3.72 23.83
N THR A 161 11.48 -3.04 23.13
CA THR A 161 11.63 -1.58 23.22
C THR A 161 10.36 -0.86 22.78
N PHE A 162 9.67 -1.36 21.75
CA PHE A 162 8.39 -0.81 21.26
C PHE A 162 7.23 -1.07 22.24
N ARG A 163 7.21 -2.24 22.89
CA ARG A 163 6.23 -2.62 23.92
C ARG A 163 6.40 -1.83 25.22
N GLY A 164 7.51 -1.11 25.38
CA GLY A 164 7.82 -0.37 26.59
C GLY A 164 8.26 -1.25 27.76
N ASP A 165 8.60 -2.51 27.51
CA ASP A 165 9.22 -3.37 28.51
C ASP A 165 10.61 -2.81 28.83
N LYS A 166 10.70 -2.15 29.98
CA LYS A 166 11.97 -1.79 30.62
C LYS A 166 12.68 -3.11 30.93
N ASN A 167 13.78 -3.41 30.25
CA ASN A 167 14.75 -4.33 30.82
C ASN A 167 15.40 -3.58 32.00
N GLU A 168 14.93 -3.85 33.22
CA GLU A 168 15.77 -3.74 34.41
C GLU A 168 17.03 -4.58 34.17
N LYS A 169 18.17 -3.97 34.48
CA LYS A 169 19.50 -4.59 34.39
C LYS A 169 19.67 -5.63 35.49
#